data_AF-A0AB74AB19-F1
#
_entry.id   AF-A0AB74AB19-F1
#
_cell.length_a   1.000
_cell.length_b   1.000
_cell.length_c   1.000
_cell.angle_alpha   90.00
_cell.angle_beta   90.00
_cell.angle_gamma   90.00
#
_symmetry.space_group_name_H-M   'P 1'
#
loop_
_entity.id
_entity.type
_entity.pdbx_description
1 polymer ?
#
loop_
_entity_poly.entity_id
_entity_poly.type
_entity_poly.pdbx_seq_one_letter_code
_entity_poly.pdbx_strand_id
1 'polypeptide(L)'
;LRQAEMHVTEVYLDPADGPLDEQLHKRFDSRHYRLDVRQAPLMQIVFSHDPLNDRWLAMLLFHHLVNDATSLYVVLRELQAHLLGQHAALGQSVPYRNYVAQARLGVSEAQHEAFFRDMLSDIDEPTLPFGLQDVQDSGRDLEEASVILPAELDLRLRAQARQAGVSAASLMHLAWARVLGSVSARDQVVFGTVLLGRMQAGEGADRALGMFINTLPLRVDVGATTVVEGLKATHRQLTALLGHEHAPLVLAQRCSGVAAP
;
A
#
# COMPACT_ATOMS: atom_id res chain seq x y z
N LEU A 1 -26.62 -14.43 -6.67
CA LEU A 1 -25.69 -14.74 -5.56
C LEU A 1 -24.78 -13.54 -5.35
N ARG A 2 -25.13 -12.61 -4.44
CA ARG A 2 -24.31 -11.43 -4.08
C ARG A 2 -24.34 -11.17 -2.56
N GLN A 3 -24.67 -12.18 -1.79
CA GLN A 3 -24.70 -12.12 -0.34
C GLN A 3 -23.73 -13.18 0.17
N ALA A 4 -22.84 -12.75 1.05
CA ALA A 4 -21.94 -13.60 1.80
C ALA A 4 -22.02 -13.12 3.25
N GLU A 5 -22.25 -14.05 4.17
CA GLU A 5 -22.33 -13.73 5.60
C GLU A 5 -20.92 -13.73 6.18
N MET A 6 -20.59 -12.72 6.98
CA MET A 6 -19.29 -12.63 7.63
C MET A 6 -19.16 -13.74 8.67
N HIS A 7 -18.07 -14.51 8.61
CA HIS A 7 -17.78 -15.49 9.64
C HIS A 7 -17.39 -14.77 10.93
N VAL A 8 -18.06 -15.11 12.03
CA VAL A 8 -17.79 -14.59 13.37
C VAL A 8 -17.53 -15.77 14.28
N THR A 9 -16.32 -15.85 14.85
CA THR A 9 -15.87 -17.01 15.62
C THR A 9 -15.39 -16.58 16.99
N GLU A 10 -16.01 -17.15 18.03
CA GLU A 10 -15.52 -17.02 19.39
C GLU A 10 -14.33 -17.96 19.59
N VAL A 11 -13.26 -17.44 20.20
CA VAL A 11 -12.10 -18.24 20.60
C VAL A 11 -11.90 -18.14 22.10
N TYR A 12 -11.67 -19.29 22.72
CA TYR A 12 -11.22 -19.35 24.09
C TYR A 12 -9.72 -19.01 24.16
N LEU A 13 -9.37 -18.13 25.10
CA LEU A 13 -8.02 -17.71 25.44
C LEU A 13 -7.90 -17.79 26.96
N ASP A 14 -6.82 -18.40 27.45
CA ASP A 14 -6.61 -18.56 28.89
C ASP A 14 -5.79 -17.37 29.41
N PRO A 15 -6.29 -16.53 30.33
CA PRO A 15 -5.49 -15.46 30.93
C PRO A 15 -4.22 -15.95 31.62
N ALA A 16 -4.13 -17.25 31.97
CA ALA A 16 -2.91 -17.85 32.50
C ALA A 16 -1.76 -17.95 31.47
N ASP A 17 -2.07 -17.94 30.17
CA ASP A 17 -1.10 -18.07 29.08
C ASP A 17 -0.51 -16.72 28.60
N GLY A 18 -0.86 -15.62 29.26
CA GLY A 18 -0.36 -14.26 28.96
C GLY A 18 -1.46 -13.28 28.48
N PRO A 19 -1.09 -12.07 28.02
CA PRO A 19 -2.05 -11.09 27.54
C PRO A 19 -2.90 -11.63 26.37
N LEU A 20 -4.22 -11.51 26.46
CA LEU A 20 -5.14 -12.11 25.49
C LEU A 20 -4.99 -11.53 24.07
N ASP A 21 -4.62 -10.25 23.95
CA ASP A 21 -4.31 -9.60 22.68
C ASP A 21 -3.08 -10.21 22.01
N GLU A 22 -2.01 -10.48 22.76
CA GLU A 22 -0.84 -11.18 22.25
C GLU A 22 -1.19 -12.61 21.82
N GLN A 23 -2.04 -13.31 22.58
CA GLN A 23 -2.51 -14.65 22.21
C GLN A 23 -3.30 -14.64 20.90
N LEU A 24 -4.19 -13.66 20.70
CA LEU A 24 -4.92 -13.49 19.43
C LEU A 24 -3.96 -13.22 18.28
N HIS A 25 -3.03 -12.27 18.45
CA HIS A 25 -2.05 -11.91 17.43
C HIS A 25 -1.17 -13.10 17.05
N LYS A 26 -0.72 -13.87 18.04
CA LYS A 26 0.07 -15.09 17.80
C LYS A 26 -0.74 -16.18 17.10
N ARG A 27 -2.01 -16.39 17.48
CA ARG A 27 -2.85 -17.44 16.88
C ARG A 27 -3.20 -17.15 15.42
N PHE A 28 -3.44 -15.89 15.10
CA PHE A 28 -3.88 -15.44 13.78
C PHE A 28 -2.82 -14.63 13.02
N ASP A 29 -1.55 -14.85 13.36
CA ASP A 29 -0.43 -14.22 12.70
C ASP A 29 -0.42 -14.56 11.20
N SER A 30 -0.35 -13.52 10.37
CA SER A 30 -0.42 -13.64 8.92
C SER A 30 0.74 -14.44 8.33
N ARG A 31 1.82 -14.72 9.06
CA ARG A 31 2.94 -15.56 8.60
C ARG A 31 2.53 -17.01 8.40
N HIS A 32 1.58 -17.51 9.20
CA HIS A 32 1.15 -18.92 9.17
C HIS A 32 -0.37 -19.11 9.11
N TYR A 33 -1.16 -18.11 9.47
CA TYR A 33 -2.61 -18.14 9.29
C TYR A 33 -3.00 -17.58 7.91
N ARG A 34 -3.76 -18.35 7.13
CA ARG A 34 -4.18 -17.99 5.76
C ARG A 34 -5.69 -18.16 5.60
N LEU A 35 -6.31 -17.21 4.91
CA LEU A 35 -7.68 -17.34 4.43
C LEU A 35 -7.68 -18.06 3.07
N ASP A 36 -8.61 -19.01 2.86
CA ASP A 36 -8.78 -19.64 1.55
C ASP A 36 -9.39 -18.64 0.56
N VAL A 37 -8.58 -18.17 -0.39
CA VAL A 37 -8.99 -17.16 -1.40
C VAL A 37 -10.16 -17.61 -2.29
N ARG A 38 -10.49 -18.90 -2.29
CA ARG A 38 -11.60 -19.48 -3.06
C ARG A 38 -12.94 -19.43 -2.33
N GLN A 39 -12.94 -19.05 -1.05
CA GLN A 39 -14.13 -19.05 -0.20
C GLN A 39 -14.50 -17.62 0.21
N ALA A 40 -15.71 -17.20 -0.11
CA ALA A 40 -16.24 -15.92 0.34
C ALA A 40 -16.94 -16.04 1.71
N PRO A 41 -16.93 -14.98 2.53
CA PRO A 41 -16.17 -13.74 2.34
C PRO A 41 -14.70 -13.88 2.74
N LEU A 42 -13.81 -13.09 2.10
CA LEU A 42 -12.39 -13.01 2.45
C LEU A 42 -12.12 -12.10 3.65
N MET A 43 -13.02 -12.15 4.61
CA MET A 43 -12.96 -11.45 5.89
C MET A 43 -13.74 -12.23 6.95
N GLN A 44 -13.27 -12.15 8.20
CA GLN A 44 -13.92 -12.75 9.35
C GLN A 44 -13.55 -11.98 10.62
N ILE A 45 -14.40 -12.08 11.64
CA ILE A 45 -14.12 -11.57 12.97
C ILE A 45 -13.84 -12.76 13.88
N VAL A 46 -12.73 -12.70 14.60
CA VAL A 46 -12.47 -13.59 15.74
C VAL A 46 -12.53 -12.75 17.01
N PHE A 47 -13.16 -13.28 18.05
CA PHE A 47 -13.36 -12.52 19.27
C PHE A 47 -13.23 -13.40 20.51
N SER A 48 -12.91 -12.79 21.65
CA SER A 48 -12.79 -13.45 22.94
C SER A 48 -13.21 -12.52 24.06
N HIS A 49 -13.81 -13.08 25.10
CA HIS A 49 -14.11 -12.36 26.32
C HIS A 49 -12.86 -12.33 27.22
N ASP A 50 -12.50 -11.15 27.70
CA ASP A 50 -11.44 -10.93 28.68
C ASP A 50 -12.09 -10.74 30.06
N PRO A 51 -12.20 -11.81 30.88
CA PRO A 51 -12.89 -11.75 32.16
C PRO A 51 -12.13 -10.94 33.22
N LEU A 52 -10.82 -10.71 33.05
CA LEU A 52 -10.02 -9.94 34.01
C LEU A 52 -10.28 -8.44 33.89
N ASN A 53 -10.57 -7.97 32.69
CA ASN A 53 -10.82 -6.56 32.40
C ASN A 53 -12.28 -6.25 32.03
N ASP A 54 -13.16 -7.25 32.10
CA ASP A 54 -14.58 -7.16 31.73
C ASP A 54 -14.79 -6.49 30.36
N ARG A 55 -14.07 -7.00 29.35
CA ARG A 55 -14.09 -6.44 28.00
C ARG A 55 -14.12 -7.52 26.93
N TRP A 56 -14.48 -7.13 25.72
CA TRP A 56 -14.39 -7.97 24.54
C TRP A 56 -13.20 -7.56 23.68
N LEU A 57 -12.42 -8.55 23.26
CA LEU A 57 -11.39 -8.39 22.25
C LEU A 57 -11.93 -8.92 20.92
N ALA A 58 -11.81 -8.12 19.86
CA ALA A 58 -12.20 -8.52 18.52
C ALA A 58 -11.06 -8.19 17.54
N MET A 59 -10.77 -9.15 16.67
CA MET A 59 -9.78 -9.02 15.60
C MET A 59 -10.47 -9.26 14.26
N LEU A 60 -10.39 -8.24 13.39
CA LEU A 60 -10.84 -8.35 12.00
C LEU A 60 -9.70 -8.93 11.16
N LEU A 61 -9.92 -10.13 10.64
CA LEU A 61 -9.03 -10.78 9.68
C LEU A 61 -9.58 -10.55 8.28
N PHE A 62 -8.73 -10.15 7.34
CA PHE A 62 -9.12 -9.98 5.94
C PHE A 62 -7.96 -10.29 5.00
N HIS A 63 -8.27 -10.71 3.78
CA HIS A 63 -7.26 -10.86 2.74
C HIS A 63 -7.10 -9.52 1.99
N HIS A 64 -5.85 -9.09 1.74
CA HIS A 64 -5.56 -7.87 0.97
C HIS A 64 -6.10 -7.87 -0.48
N LEU A 65 -6.67 -9.00 -0.95
CA LEU A 65 -7.27 -9.08 -2.29
C LEU A 65 -8.60 -8.31 -2.36
N VAL A 66 -9.27 -8.12 -1.23
CA VAL A 66 -10.57 -7.44 -1.15
C VAL A 66 -10.50 -6.10 -0.41
N ASN A 67 -9.32 -5.70 0.07
CA ASN A 67 -9.18 -4.53 0.92
C ASN A 67 -7.77 -3.93 0.88
N ASP A 68 -7.70 -2.62 0.86
CA ASP A 68 -6.49 -1.80 1.03
C ASP A 68 -6.62 -0.86 2.25
N ALA A 69 -5.57 -0.14 2.60
CA ALA A 69 -5.57 0.73 3.78
C ALA A 69 -6.74 1.74 3.80
N THR A 70 -7.12 2.29 2.65
CA THR A 70 -8.27 3.20 2.52
C THR A 70 -9.59 2.47 2.76
N SER A 71 -9.77 1.28 2.19
CA SER A 71 -10.96 0.45 2.40
C SER A 71 -11.12 0.05 3.86
N LEU A 72 -10.02 -0.22 4.57
CA LEU A 72 -10.05 -0.53 5.99
C LEU A 72 -10.59 0.66 6.80
N TYR A 73 -10.14 1.87 6.51
CA TYR A 73 -10.67 3.08 7.15
C TYR A 73 -12.17 3.26 6.89
N VAL A 74 -12.65 2.96 5.68
CA VAL A 74 -14.08 2.99 5.35
C VAL A 74 -14.84 1.96 6.18
N VAL A 75 -14.37 0.72 6.26
CA VAL A 75 -14.98 -0.34 7.09
C VAL A 75 -15.08 0.08 8.55
N LEU A 76 -13.99 0.60 9.13
CA LEU A 76 -13.97 1.05 10.53
C LEU A 76 -14.94 2.21 10.78
N ARG A 77 -15.02 3.17 9.85
CA ARG A 77 -15.98 4.28 9.94
C ARG A 77 -17.43 3.80 9.87
N GLU A 78 -17.73 2.88 8.96
CA GLU A 78 -19.09 2.33 8.83
C GLU A 78 -19.48 1.50 10.05
N LEU A 79 -18.57 0.66 10.57
CA LEU A 79 -18.76 -0.07 11.82
C LEU A 79 -19.06 0.87 12.98
N GLN A 80 -18.30 1.95 13.13
CA GLN A 80 -18.56 2.96 14.17
C GLN A 80 -19.94 3.60 14.01
N ALA A 81 -20.33 3.98 12.79
CA ALA A 81 -21.66 4.54 12.54
C ALA A 81 -22.78 3.55 12.88
N HIS A 82 -22.60 2.25 12.62
CA HIS A 82 -23.54 1.22 13.05
C HIS A 82 -23.64 1.12 14.57
N LEU A 83 -22.51 1.07 15.28
CA LEU A 83 -22.47 0.97 16.75
C LEU A 83 -23.09 2.20 17.43
N LEU A 84 -22.97 3.38 16.83
CA LEU A 84 -23.55 4.62 17.34
C LEU A 84 -25.00 4.86 16.89
N GLY A 85 -25.61 3.94 16.13
CA GLY A 85 -26.96 4.12 15.58
C GLY A 85 -27.09 5.18 14.49
N GLN A 86 -25.97 5.59 13.89
CA GLN A 86 -25.86 6.64 12.86
C GLN A 86 -25.81 6.08 11.43
N HIS A 87 -26.06 4.79 11.24
CA HIS A 87 -25.96 4.10 9.96
C HIS A 87 -26.89 4.66 8.87
N ALA A 88 -27.99 5.33 9.23
CA ALA A 88 -28.87 6.00 8.27
C ALA A 88 -28.19 7.15 7.49
N ALA A 89 -27.07 7.69 7.99
CA ALA A 89 -26.28 8.71 7.31
C ALA A 89 -25.25 8.13 6.32
N LEU A 90 -25.09 6.80 6.27
CA LEU A 90 -24.15 6.16 5.36
C LEU A 90 -24.67 6.20 3.91
N GLY A 91 -23.77 6.49 2.97
CA GLY A 91 -24.07 6.43 1.55
C GLY A 91 -24.20 5.00 1.03
N GLN A 92 -24.68 4.84 -0.19
CA GLN A 92 -24.69 3.53 -0.84
C GLN A 92 -23.27 3.06 -1.15
N SER A 93 -23.02 1.76 -0.98
CA SER A 93 -21.75 1.14 -1.35
C SER A 93 -21.51 1.24 -2.85
N VAL A 94 -20.31 1.68 -3.24
CA VAL A 94 -19.89 1.77 -4.63
C VAL A 94 -19.30 0.43 -5.08
N PRO A 95 -19.84 -0.22 -6.13
CA PRO A 95 -19.35 -1.53 -6.56
C PRO A 95 -17.92 -1.46 -7.12
N TYR A 96 -17.00 -2.24 -6.55
CA TYR A 96 -15.60 -2.35 -7.01
C TYR A 96 -15.46 -2.67 -8.51
N ARG A 97 -16.42 -3.37 -9.11
CA ARG A 97 -16.41 -3.66 -10.56
C ARG A 97 -16.40 -2.40 -11.44
N ASN A 98 -16.88 -1.26 -10.93
CA ASN A 98 -16.85 0.00 -11.67
C ASN A 98 -15.41 0.47 -11.84
N TYR A 99 -14.60 0.37 -10.78
CA TYR A 99 -13.17 0.61 -10.83
C TYR A 99 -12.46 -0.35 -11.78
N VAL A 100 -12.76 -1.66 -11.70
CA VAL A 100 -12.16 -2.65 -12.62
C VAL A 100 -12.46 -2.31 -14.08
N ALA A 101 -13.68 -1.87 -14.39
CA ALA A 101 -14.03 -1.42 -15.73
C ALA A 101 -13.20 -0.19 -16.15
N GLN A 102 -13.04 0.79 -15.26
CA GLN A 102 -12.25 2.00 -15.54
C GLN A 102 -10.76 1.71 -15.71
N ALA A 103 -10.18 0.85 -14.88
CA ALA A 103 -8.80 0.40 -15.02
C ALA A 103 -8.56 -0.32 -16.36
N ARG A 104 -9.55 -1.07 -16.86
CA ARG A 104 -9.46 -1.78 -18.16
C ARG A 104 -9.75 -0.91 -19.38
N LEU A 105 -10.60 0.10 -19.24
CA LEU A 105 -11.05 0.96 -20.34
C LEU A 105 -10.29 2.31 -20.40
N GLY A 106 -9.43 2.57 -19.41
CA GLY A 106 -8.64 3.79 -19.32
C GLY A 106 -7.49 3.82 -20.33
N VAL A 107 -6.27 3.96 -19.82
CA VAL A 107 -5.06 4.00 -20.65
C VAL A 107 -4.83 2.65 -21.31
N SER A 108 -4.49 2.65 -22.60
CA SER A 108 -4.25 1.41 -23.35
C SER A 108 -2.93 0.75 -22.94
N GLU A 109 -2.84 -0.57 -23.14
CA GLU A 109 -1.61 -1.33 -22.88
C GLU A 109 -0.39 -0.73 -23.61
N ALA A 110 -0.56 -0.32 -24.86
CA ALA A 110 0.50 0.28 -25.67
C ALA A 110 0.99 1.62 -25.10
N GLN A 111 0.09 2.43 -24.52
CA GLN A 111 0.45 3.69 -23.88
C GLN A 111 1.19 3.46 -22.56
N HIS A 112 0.76 2.49 -21.75
CA HIS A 112 1.51 2.08 -20.56
C HIS A 112 2.91 1.59 -20.94
N GLU A 113 3.00 0.75 -21.96
CA GLU A 113 4.26 0.19 -22.41
C GLU A 113 5.21 1.27 -22.95
N ALA A 114 4.72 2.21 -23.76
CA ALA A 114 5.54 3.32 -24.25
C ALA A 114 6.12 4.14 -23.08
N PHE A 115 5.30 4.44 -22.07
CA PHE A 115 5.74 5.17 -20.88
C PHE A 115 6.78 4.41 -20.06
N PHE A 116 6.58 3.12 -19.82
CA PHE A 116 7.56 2.34 -19.04
C PHE A 116 8.83 2.02 -19.82
N ARG A 117 8.78 1.89 -21.15
CA ARG A 117 10.00 1.77 -21.97
C ARG A 117 10.83 3.06 -21.89
N ASP A 118 10.18 4.22 -21.99
CA ASP A 118 10.88 5.51 -21.82
C ASP A 118 11.55 5.61 -20.44
N MET A 119 10.89 5.11 -19.39
CA MET A 119 11.42 5.16 -18.03
C MET A 119 12.52 4.12 -17.74
N LEU A 120 12.42 2.90 -18.29
CA LEU A 120 13.13 1.72 -17.78
C LEU A 120 13.99 0.97 -18.82
N SER A 121 13.97 1.34 -20.10
CA SER A 121 14.60 0.54 -21.16
C SER A 121 16.12 0.38 -21.05
N ASP A 122 16.79 1.32 -20.40
CA ASP A 122 18.22 1.32 -20.11
C ASP A 122 18.57 0.76 -18.72
N ILE A 123 17.57 0.26 -17.98
CA ILE A 123 17.77 -0.40 -16.69
C ILE A 123 17.92 -1.90 -16.90
N ASP A 124 19.13 -2.42 -16.69
CA ASP A 124 19.50 -3.83 -16.88
C ASP A 124 19.70 -4.60 -15.56
N GLU A 125 19.92 -3.90 -14.44
CA GLU A 125 20.09 -4.51 -13.12
C GLU A 125 19.22 -3.85 -12.03
N PRO A 126 18.69 -4.63 -11.06
CA PRO A 126 17.87 -4.11 -9.97
C PRO A 126 18.69 -3.22 -9.03
N THR A 127 18.04 -2.24 -8.39
CA THR A 127 18.69 -1.48 -7.30
C THR A 127 18.75 -2.36 -6.05
N LEU A 128 19.96 -2.83 -5.70
CA LEU A 128 20.19 -3.71 -4.56
C LEU A 128 20.89 -2.95 -3.42
N PRO A 129 20.18 -2.56 -2.34
CA PRO A 129 20.80 -1.99 -1.16
C PRO A 129 21.83 -2.95 -0.57
N PHE A 130 23.07 -2.48 -0.38
CA PHE A 130 24.18 -3.31 0.12
C PHE A 130 24.48 -4.56 -0.72
N GLY A 131 24.03 -4.60 -1.99
CA GLY A 131 24.17 -5.77 -2.86
C GLY A 131 23.30 -6.97 -2.48
N LEU A 132 22.32 -6.80 -1.60
CA LEU A 132 21.45 -7.87 -1.14
C LEU A 132 20.33 -8.15 -2.16
N GLN A 133 20.34 -9.35 -2.76
CA GLN A 133 19.36 -9.80 -3.74
C GLN A 133 18.30 -10.73 -3.14
N ASP A 134 18.74 -11.69 -2.32
CA ASP A 134 17.88 -12.72 -1.74
C ASP A 134 17.53 -12.41 -0.29
N VAL A 135 16.48 -11.62 -0.08
CA VAL A 135 15.86 -11.41 1.25
C VAL A 135 14.67 -12.36 1.45
N GLN A 136 14.55 -13.42 0.65
CA GLN A 136 13.41 -14.34 0.63
C GLN A 136 13.40 -15.36 1.78
N ASP A 137 13.82 -15.00 2.98
CA ASP A 137 13.70 -15.91 4.13
C ASP A 137 12.32 -15.80 4.77
N SER A 138 11.30 -16.39 4.12
CA SER A 138 9.95 -16.68 4.63
C SER A 138 9.19 -15.59 5.44
N GLY A 139 9.68 -14.35 5.47
CA GLY A 139 9.23 -13.28 6.36
C GLY A 139 9.44 -13.58 7.86
N ARG A 140 10.28 -14.57 8.23
CA ARG A 140 10.41 -15.03 9.62
C ARG A 140 11.25 -14.09 10.49
N ASP A 141 12.25 -13.45 9.89
CA ASP A 141 13.20 -12.54 10.55
C ASP A 141 13.02 -11.08 10.07
N LEU A 142 11.77 -10.61 10.00
CA LEU A 142 11.48 -9.20 9.73
C LEU A 142 11.62 -8.39 11.03
N GLU A 143 12.58 -7.47 11.07
CA GLU A 143 12.66 -6.46 12.12
C GLU A 143 12.02 -5.14 11.64
N GLU A 144 11.26 -4.48 12.52
CA GLU A 144 10.68 -3.17 12.24
C GLU A 144 11.44 -2.08 12.98
N ALA A 145 11.86 -1.05 12.24
CA ALA A 145 12.44 0.16 12.80
C ALA A 145 11.59 1.37 12.39
N SER A 146 11.20 2.19 13.37
CA SER A 146 10.42 3.39 13.15
C SER A 146 11.12 4.61 13.75
N VAL A 147 11.19 5.68 12.98
CA VAL A 147 11.74 6.98 13.41
C VAL A 147 10.72 8.06 13.11
N ILE A 148 10.23 8.72 14.16
CA ILE A 148 9.31 9.84 14.03
C ILE A 148 10.12 11.10 13.71
N LEU A 149 9.77 11.77 12.61
CA LEU A 149 10.35 13.07 12.29
C LEU A 149 9.88 14.12 13.30
N PRO A 150 10.79 14.93 13.89
CA PRO A 150 10.38 16.03 14.76
C PRO A 150 9.40 16.98 14.06
N ALA A 151 8.38 17.45 14.77
CA ALA A 151 7.31 18.26 14.21
C ALA A 151 7.82 19.52 13.48
N GLU A 152 8.86 20.17 14.02
CA GLU A 152 9.48 21.33 13.36
C GLU A 152 10.08 20.98 12.00
N LEU A 153 10.72 19.80 11.89
CA LEU A 153 11.29 19.33 10.63
C LEU A 153 10.16 19.03 9.62
N ASP A 154 9.10 18.35 10.02
CA ASP A 154 7.93 18.08 9.14
C ASP A 154 7.35 19.39 8.57
N LEU A 155 7.12 20.41 9.42
CA LEU A 155 6.62 21.71 8.98
C LEU A 155 7.56 22.39 7.98
N ARG A 156 8.86 22.35 8.22
CA ARG A 156 9.87 22.91 7.31
C ARG A 156 9.91 22.17 5.98
N LEU A 157 9.84 20.84 5.98
CA LEU A 157 9.80 20.03 4.76
C LEU A 157 8.56 20.36 3.93
N ARG A 158 7.38 20.50 4.56
CA ARG A 158 6.14 20.91 3.88
C ARG A 158 6.24 22.32 3.30
N ALA A 159 6.84 23.25 4.04
CA ALA A 159 7.05 24.62 3.55
C ALA A 159 7.97 24.63 2.32
N GLN A 160 9.05 23.84 2.33
CA GLN A 160 9.96 23.71 1.19
C GLN A 160 9.30 23.05 -0.03
N ALA A 161 8.52 21.99 0.17
CA ALA A 161 7.75 21.36 -0.90
C ALA A 161 6.79 22.37 -1.55
N ARG A 162 6.07 23.15 -0.74
CA ARG A 162 5.18 24.22 -1.21
C ARG A 162 5.93 25.31 -1.98
N GLN A 163 7.08 25.77 -1.47
CA GLN A 163 7.91 26.79 -2.13
C GLN A 163 8.45 26.30 -3.48
N ALA A 164 8.80 25.02 -3.58
CA ALA A 164 9.28 24.42 -4.82
C ALA A 164 8.15 24.05 -5.80
N GLY A 165 6.88 24.15 -5.39
CA GLY A 165 5.70 23.80 -6.20
C GLY A 165 5.52 22.30 -6.39
N VAL A 166 5.92 21.48 -5.41
CA VAL A 166 5.86 20.01 -5.47
C VAL A 166 5.09 19.44 -4.26
N SER A 167 4.76 18.14 -4.32
CA SER A 167 4.15 17.45 -3.18
C SER A 167 5.20 17.03 -2.13
N ALA A 168 4.78 16.95 -0.87
CA ALA A 168 5.62 16.37 0.20
C ALA A 168 6.01 14.91 -0.12
N ALA A 169 5.15 14.17 -0.82
CA ALA A 169 5.47 12.83 -1.30
C ALA A 169 6.70 12.85 -2.21
N SER A 170 6.79 13.78 -3.18
CA SER A 170 7.97 13.88 -4.06
C SER A 170 9.26 14.16 -3.30
N LEU A 171 9.19 14.96 -2.23
CA LEU A 171 10.33 15.19 -1.33
C LEU A 171 10.78 13.88 -0.66
N MET A 172 9.83 13.12 -0.10
CA MET A 172 10.15 11.85 0.56
C MET A 172 10.69 10.81 -0.42
N HIS A 173 10.19 10.76 -1.65
CA HIS A 173 10.72 9.88 -2.69
C HIS A 173 12.14 10.24 -3.09
N LEU A 174 12.47 11.54 -3.22
CA LEU A 174 13.84 11.96 -3.47
C LEU A 174 14.76 11.62 -2.28
N ALA A 175 14.29 11.86 -1.05
CA ALA A 175 15.05 11.51 0.15
C ALA A 175 15.36 10.01 0.21
N TRP A 176 14.36 9.16 -0.07
CA TRP A 176 14.54 7.71 -0.14
C TRP A 176 15.47 7.30 -1.29
N ALA A 177 15.32 7.90 -2.47
CA ALA A 177 16.20 7.65 -3.59
C ALA A 177 17.66 7.94 -3.26
N ARG A 178 17.94 9.02 -2.51
CA ARG A 178 19.31 9.36 -2.08
C ARG A 178 19.88 8.35 -1.08
N VAL A 179 19.05 7.82 -0.19
CA VAL A 179 19.45 6.70 0.68
C VAL A 179 19.83 5.50 -0.17
N LEU A 180 18.94 5.08 -1.07
CA LEU A 180 19.19 3.95 -1.99
C LEU A 180 20.45 4.14 -2.82
N GLY A 181 20.64 5.31 -3.43
CA GLY A 181 21.82 5.59 -4.24
C GLY A 181 23.12 5.49 -3.44
N SER A 182 23.09 5.96 -2.19
CA SER A 182 24.24 5.85 -1.29
C SER A 182 24.55 4.42 -0.88
N VAL A 183 23.54 3.60 -0.58
CA VAL A 183 23.75 2.21 -0.09
C VAL A 183 23.91 1.19 -1.22
N SER A 184 23.55 1.55 -2.45
CA SER A 184 23.74 0.74 -3.65
C SER A 184 24.90 1.22 -4.51
N ALA A 185 25.57 2.33 -4.16
CA ALA A 185 26.60 2.99 -4.96
C ALA A 185 26.14 3.29 -6.41
N ARG A 186 24.92 3.81 -6.55
CA ARG A 186 24.31 4.14 -7.85
C ARG A 186 23.81 5.59 -7.91
N ASP A 187 24.00 6.21 -9.06
CA ASP A 187 23.45 7.53 -9.37
C ASP A 187 22.02 7.47 -9.92
N GLN A 188 21.55 6.27 -10.28
CA GLN A 188 20.19 6.02 -10.77
C GLN A 188 19.61 4.85 -10.00
N VAL A 189 18.46 5.07 -9.39
CA VAL A 189 17.79 4.06 -8.57
C VAL A 189 16.37 3.85 -9.04
N VAL A 190 15.92 2.59 -8.97
CA VAL A 190 14.55 2.19 -9.27
C VAL A 190 13.99 1.48 -8.04
N PHE A 191 12.85 1.94 -7.56
CA PHE A 191 12.15 1.32 -6.44
C PHE A 191 10.63 1.37 -6.66
N GLY A 192 9.91 0.47 -5.99
CA GLY A 192 8.46 0.46 -6.04
C GLY A 192 7.87 1.64 -5.25
N THR A 193 6.90 2.33 -5.84
CA THR A 193 6.04 3.27 -5.12
C THR A 193 4.60 2.77 -5.12
N VAL A 194 3.94 2.88 -3.98
CA VAL A 194 2.54 2.47 -3.80
C VAL A 194 1.62 3.63 -4.14
N LEU A 195 0.86 3.47 -5.21
CA LEU A 195 -0.19 4.39 -5.64
C LEU A 195 -1.52 3.96 -5.03
N LEU A 196 -2.35 4.92 -4.64
CA LEU A 196 -3.65 4.63 -4.04
C LEU A 196 -4.67 4.09 -5.05
N GLY A 197 -4.48 4.34 -6.36
CA GLY A 197 -5.37 3.87 -7.43
C GLY A 197 -6.79 4.44 -7.38
N ARG A 198 -7.02 5.52 -6.65
CA ARG A 198 -8.35 6.10 -6.42
C ARG A 198 -8.57 7.46 -7.09
N MET A 199 -7.51 8.06 -7.65
CA MET A 199 -7.60 9.38 -8.30
C MET A 199 -8.44 9.30 -9.57
N GLN A 200 -8.29 8.22 -10.33
CA GLN A 200 -9.04 7.97 -11.56
C GLN A 200 -10.07 6.85 -11.40
N ALA A 201 -10.61 6.61 -10.20
CA ALA A 201 -11.54 5.49 -9.94
C ALA A 201 -13.04 5.88 -10.00
N GLY A 202 -13.34 7.13 -10.38
CA GLY A 202 -14.70 7.62 -10.56
C GLY A 202 -15.36 8.13 -9.28
N GLU A 203 -16.63 8.53 -9.39
CA GLU A 203 -17.38 9.13 -8.28
C GLU A 203 -17.58 8.11 -7.13
N GLY A 204 -17.29 8.54 -5.91
CA GLY A 204 -17.42 7.72 -4.71
C GLY A 204 -16.34 6.65 -4.55
N ALA A 205 -15.29 6.68 -5.37
CA ALA A 205 -14.16 5.76 -5.24
C ALA A 205 -13.45 5.87 -3.89
N ASP A 206 -13.48 7.02 -3.22
CA ASP A 206 -12.99 7.22 -1.85
C ASP A 206 -13.75 6.38 -0.79
N ARG A 207 -14.97 5.92 -1.11
CA ARG A 207 -15.83 5.10 -0.26
C ARG A 207 -15.98 3.66 -0.73
N ALA A 208 -15.41 3.33 -1.89
CA ALA A 208 -15.51 1.98 -2.45
C ALA A 208 -14.60 1.01 -1.67
N LEU A 209 -15.12 -0.19 -1.38
CA LEU A 209 -14.34 -1.27 -0.80
C LEU A 209 -13.68 -2.09 -1.92
N GLY A 210 -12.38 -2.35 -1.79
CA GLY A 210 -11.64 -3.16 -2.75
C GLY A 210 -10.13 -2.96 -2.67
N MET A 211 -9.41 -3.59 -3.59
CA MET A 211 -7.97 -3.47 -3.71
C MET A 211 -7.63 -2.45 -4.80
N PHE A 212 -7.44 -1.18 -4.43
CA PHE A 212 -7.13 -0.12 -5.40
C PHE A 212 -5.64 0.15 -5.49
N ILE A 213 -4.89 -0.15 -4.44
CA ILE A 213 -3.46 0.15 -4.42
C ILE A 213 -2.74 -0.63 -5.53
N ASN A 214 -1.78 0.05 -6.15
CA ASN A 214 -0.91 -0.56 -7.13
C ASN A 214 0.53 -0.16 -6.84
N THR A 215 1.46 -1.09 -7.02
CA THR A 215 2.89 -0.80 -6.86
C THR A 215 3.52 -0.72 -8.23
N LEU A 216 4.11 0.43 -8.55
CA LEU A 216 4.76 0.66 -9.84
C LEU A 216 6.20 1.12 -9.64
N PRO A 217 7.12 0.79 -10.56
CA PRO A 217 8.49 1.25 -10.49
C PRO A 217 8.55 2.77 -10.67
N LEU A 218 9.37 3.41 -9.84
CA LEU A 218 9.77 4.80 -9.99
C LEU A 218 11.29 4.84 -10.14
N ARG A 219 11.75 5.34 -11.27
CA ARG A 219 13.15 5.72 -11.48
C ARG A 219 13.40 7.12 -10.94
N VAL A 220 14.49 7.28 -10.19
CA VAL A 220 14.98 8.59 -9.72
C VAL A 220 16.48 8.66 -9.92
N ASP A 221 16.93 9.72 -10.61
CA ASP A 221 18.34 10.04 -10.74
C ASP A 221 18.78 10.92 -9.56
N VAL A 222 19.82 10.48 -8.83
CA VAL A 222 20.34 11.12 -7.62
C VAL A 222 21.78 11.63 -7.78
N GLY A 223 22.31 11.58 -9.01
CA GLY A 223 23.64 12.09 -9.37
C GLY A 223 23.79 13.62 -9.26
N ALA A 224 24.71 14.20 -10.03
CA ALA A 224 25.20 15.59 -9.89
C ALA A 224 24.19 16.69 -10.33
N THR A 225 22.95 16.64 -9.87
CA THR A 225 21.97 17.73 -9.98
C THR A 225 21.80 18.43 -8.64
N THR A 226 21.32 19.68 -8.65
CA THR A 226 20.97 20.33 -7.39
C THR A 226 19.76 19.64 -6.75
N VAL A 227 19.63 19.71 -5.43
CA VAL A 227 18.50 19.11 -4.70
C VAL A 227 17.15 19.60 -5.23
N VAL A 228 17.06 20.88 -5.60
CA VAL A 228 15.83 21.48 -6.13
C VAL A 228 15.48 20.94 -7.52
N GLU A 229 16.48 20.75 -8.38
CA GLU A 229 16.28 20.15 -9.71
C GLU A 229 15.85 18.69 -9.61
N GLY A 230 16.56 17.90 -8.79
CA GLY A 230 16.21 16.52 -8.50
C GLY A 230 14.78 16.41 -7.95
N LEU A 231 14.40 17.30 -7.03
CA LEU A 231 13.06 17.32 -6.44
C LEU A 231 11.97 17.58 -7.50
N LYS A 232 12.20 18.55 -8.38
CA LYS A 232 11.26 18.85 -9.48
C LYS A 232 11.20 17.72 -10.50
N ALA A 233 12.33 17.04 -10.78
CA ALA A 233 12.36 15.88 -11.66
C ALA A 233 11.56 14.70 -11.06
N THR A 234 11.81 14.36 -9.80
CA THR A 234 11.05 13.34 -9.07
C THR A 234 9.55 13.67 -9.04
N HIS A 235 9.19 14.94 -8.85
CA HIS A 235 7.80 15.36 -8.89
C HIS A 235 7.13 15.15 -10.26
N ARG A 236 7.82 15.52 -11.35
CA ARG A 236 7.34 15.25 -12.71
C ARG A 236 7.16 13.76 -12.95
N GLN A 237 8.13 12.95 -12.55
CA GLN A 237 8.08 11.50 -12.74
C GLN A 237 6.90 10.86 -11.98
N LEU A 238 6.72 11.22 -10.71
CA LEU A 238 5.58 10.78 -9.92
C LEU A 238 4.25 11.21 -10.51
N THR A 239 4.15 12.44 -11.00
CA THR A 239 2.93 12.97 -11.60
C THR A 239 2.59 12.25 -12.91
N ALA A 240 3.59 11.99 -13.75
CA ALA A 240 3.41 11.23 -14.97
C ALA A 240 2.99 9.78 -14.66
N LEU A 241 3.58 9.17 -13.63
CA LEU A 241 3.25 7.82 -13.18
C LEU A 241 1.77 7.68 -12.73
N LEU A 242 1.17 8.72 -12.16
CA LEU A 242 -0.27 8.72 -11.82
C LEU A 242 -1.17 8.54 -13.06
N GLY A 243 -0.74 9.02 -14.23
CA GLY A 243 -1.45 8.77 -15.49
C GLY A 243 -1.47 7.29 -15.88
N HIS A 244 -0.58 6.49 -15.30
CA HIS A 244 -0.43 5.06 -15.55
C HIS A 244 -0.72 4.22 -14.29
N GLU A 245 -1.44 4.76 -13.30
CA GLU A 245 -1.62 4.13 -11.97
C GLU A 245 -2.29 2.74 -12.01
N HIS A 246 -3.00 2.41 -13.11
CA HIS A 246 -3.66 1.13 -13.33
C HIS A 246 -2.83 0.11 -14.12
N ALA A 247 -1.60 0.45 -14.53
CA ALA A 247 -0.76 -0.47 -15.28
C ALA A 247 -0.46 -1.74 -14.48
N PRO A 248 -0.48 -2.93 -15.09
CA PRO A 248 0.02 -4.12 -14.42
C PRO A 248 1.51 -3.98 -14.10
N LEU A 249 1.94 -4.29 -12.87
CA LEU A 249 3.38 -4.26 -12.51
C LEU A 249 4.22 -5.12 -13.45
N VAL A 250 3.71 -6.30 -13.83
CA VAL A 250 4.37 -7.21 -14.79
C VAL A 250 4.62 -6.52 -16.14
N LEU A 251 3.72 -5.64 -16.58
CA LEU A 251 3.91 -4.85 -17.80
C LEU A 251 5.04 -3.83 -17.63
N ALA A 252 5.12 -3.16 -16.48
CA ALA A 252 6.20 -2.23 -16.22
C ALA A 252 7.56 -2.96 -16.15
N GLN A 253 7.60 -4.13 -15.49
CA GLN A 253 8.83 -4.94 -15.37
C GLN A 253 9.37 -5.42 -16.72
N ARG A 254 8.50 -5.90 -17.63
CA ARG A 254 8.91 -6.33 -18.99
C ARG A 254 9.47 -5.20 -19.86
N CYS A 255 9.32 -3.94 -19.45
CA CYS A 255 9.89 -2.79 -20.16
C CYS A 255 11.33 -2.49 -19.76
N SER A 256 11.89 -3.22 -18.79
CA SER A 256 13.30 -3.15 -18.38
C SER A 256 14.11 -4.34 -18.91
N GLY A 257 15.43 -4.24 -18.85
CA GLY A 257 16.36 -5.35 -19.10
C GLY A 257 16.57 -6.28 -17.89
N VAL A 258 15.95 -5.98 -16.74
CA VAL A 258 16.07 -6.79 -15.53
C VAL A 258 15.37 -8.13 -15.72
N ALA A 259 16.08 -9.22 -15.43
CA ALA A 259 15.50 -10.56 -15.47
C ALA A 259 14.30 -10.65 -14.53
N ALA A 260 13.21 -11.28 -14.99
CA ALA A 260 12.09 -11.59 -14.13
C ALA A 260 12.54 -12.56 -13.02
N PRO A 261 12.11 -12.35 -11.76
CA PRO A 261 12.40 -13.26 -10.67
C PRO A 261 11.76 -14.64 -10.86
#